data_AF-A0A952XYA9-F1
#
_entry.id   AF-A0A952XYA9-F1
#
_cell.length_a   1.000
_cell.length_b   1.000
_cell.length_c   1.000
_cell.angle_alpha   90.00
_cell.angle_beta   90.00
_cell.angle_gamma   90.00
#
_symmetry.space_group_name_H-M   'P 1'
#
loop_
_entity.id
_entity.type
_entity.pdbx_description
1 polymer ?
#
loop_
_entity_poly.entity_id
_entity_poly.type
_entity_poly.pdbx_seq_one_letter_code
_entity_poly.pdbx_strand_id
1 'polypeptide(L)' 'MPEMSLLHRWIGAGLIGAAMLLAAPAQAQMPKPGDKAPAFSVNSTTGKPVALADFLGRKNVVLFFYIAAFTDT' A
#
# COMPACT_ATOMS: atom_id res chain seq x y z
N MET A 1 -7.66 -29.27 40.03
CA MET A 1 -6.56 -29.45 39.07
C MET A 1 -6.62 -28.29 38.05
N PRO A 2 -5.88 -27.18 38.24
CA PRO A 2 -6.03 -25.94 37.46
C PRO A 2 -4.99 -25.74 36.33
N GLU A 3 -4.20 -26.74 35.99
CA GLU A 3 -3.00 -26.58 35.15
C GLU A 3 -3.30 -26.35 33.65
N MET A 4 -4.47 -26.75 33.16
CA MET A 4 -4.78 -26.76 31.72
C MET A 4 -5.25 -25.41 31.15
N SER A 5 -5.54 -24.41 31.99
CA SER A 5 -6.01 -23.09 31.57
C SER A 5 -4.89 -22.19 31.03
N LEU A 6 -3.66 -22.38 31.52
CA LEU A 6 -2.53 -21.54 31.16
C LEU A 6 -2.04 -21.83 29.73
N LEU A 7 -2.03 -23.10 29.32
CA LEU A 7 -1.54 -23.55 28.01
C LEU A 7 -2.35 -22.99 26.83
N HIS A 8 -3.68 -22.91 26.95
CA HIS A 8 -4.54 -22.36 25.89
C HIS A 8 -4.29 -20.86 25.66
N ARG A 9 -3.89 -20.12 26.70
CA ARG A 9 -3.57 -18.69 26.60
C ARG A 9 -2.25 -18.45 25.86
N TRP A 10 -1.26 -19.32 26.09
CA TRP A 10 0.01 -19.28 25.37
C TRP A 10 -0.13 -19.73 23.91
N ILE A 11 -0.99 -20.71 23.62
CA ILE A 11 -1.30 -21.13 22.24
C ILE A 11 -2.03 -20.01 21.49
N GLY A 12 -3.02 -19.35 22.12
CA GLY A 12 -3.73 -18.21 21.53
C GLY A 12 -2.80 -17.01 21.26
N ALA A 13 -1.95 -16.67 22.22
CA ALA A 13 -0.95 -15.59 22.06
C ALA A 13 0.09 -15.92 20.98
N GLY A 14 0.54 -17.19 20.90
CA GLY A 14 1.46 -17.66 19.86
C GLY A 14 0.87 -17.60 18.46
N LEU A 15 -0.41 -17.93 18.29
CA LEU A 15 -1.10 -17.86 17.00
C LEU A 15 -1.32 -16.42 16.51
N ILE A 16 -1.63 -15.48 17.42
CA ILE A 16 -1.74 -14.05 17.07
C ILE A 16 -0.36 -13.47 16.71
N GLY A 17 0.68 -13.81 17.46
CA GLY A 17 2.05 -13.39 17.17
C GLY A 17 2.57 -13.94 15.83
N ALA A 18 2.26 -15.20 15.51
CA ALA A 18 2.63 -15.81 14.22
C ALA A 18 1.88 -15.20 13.03
N ALA A 19 0.59 -14.85 13.19
CA ALA A 19 -0.18 -14.19 12.14
C ALA A 19 0.35 -12.79 11.81
N MET A 20 0.83 -12.03 12.81
CA MET A 20 1.48 -10.74 12.57
C MET A 20 2.85 -10.87 11.89
N LEU A 21 3.57 -11.97 12.10
CA LEU A 21 4.87 -12.22 11.45
C LEU A 21 4.75 -12.52 9.95
N LEU A 22 3.57 -12.97 9.48
CA LEU A 22 3.29 -13.27 8.08
C LEU A 22 2.72 -12.08 7.30
N ALA A 23 2.33 -11.00 7.97
CA ALA A 23 1.83 -9.77 7.35
C ALA A 23 3.01 -8.88 6.91
N ALA A 24 3.79 -9.35 5.93
CA ALA A 24 4.80 -8.50 5.30
C ALA A 24 4.11 -7.40 4.47
N PRO A 25 4.59 -6.14 4.51
CA PRO A 25 4.06 -5.10 3.64
C PRO A 25 4.26 -5.54 2.19
N ALA A 26 3.19 -5.51 1.40
CA ALA A 26 3.28 -5.79 -0.03
C ALA A 26 4.24 -4.78 -0.67
N GLN A 27 5.40 -5.26 -1.12
CA GLN A 27 6.37 -4.45 -1.81
C GLN A 27 5.75 -3.99 -3.14
N ALA A 28 5.86 -2.70 -3.44
CA ALA A 28 5.37 -2.15 -4.70
C ALA A 28 6.12 -2.81 -5.86
N GLN A 29 5.43 -3.66 -6.62
CA GLN A 29 6.02 -4.32 -7.77
C GLN A 29 6.13 -3.33 -8.93
N MET A 30 7.26 -3.36 -9.64
CA MET A 30 7.45 -2.55 -10.85
C MET A 30 6.35 -2.91 -11.87
N PRO A 31 5.52 -1.95 -12.31
CA PRO A 31 4.51 -2.21 -13.32
C PRO A 31 5.15 -2.62 -14.65
N LYS A 32 4.53 -3.56 -15.36
CA LYS A 32 4.91 -3.98 -16.72
C LYS A 32 3.82 -3.58 -17.72
N PRO A 33 4.15 -3.50 -19.02
CA PRO A 33 3.17 -3.14 -20.05
C PRO A 33 1.91 -4.03 -19.98
N GLY A 34 0.74 -3.40 -20.01
CA GLY A 34 -0.56 -4.07 -19.90
C GLY A 34 -1.09 -4.22 -18.47
N ASP A 35 -0.25 -4.02 -17.44
CA ASP A 35 -0.75 -4.00 -16.06
C ASP A 35 -1.72 -2.83 -15.86
N LYS A 36 -2.76 -3.05 -15.05
CA LYS A 36 -3.62 -1.97 -14.59
C LYS A 36 -2.80 -1.02 -13.73
N ALA A 37 -2.83 0.28 -14.06
CA ALA A 37 -2.14 1.29 -13.28
C ALA A 37 -2.66 1.34 -11.82
N PRO A 38 -1.79 1.57 -10.81
CA PRO A 38 -2.19 1.66 -9.42
C PRO A 38 -3.22 2.77 -9.16
N ALA A 39 -4.26 2.46 -8.38
CA ALA A 39 -5.31 3.42 -8.03
C ALA A 39 -4.83 4.36 -6.91
N PHE A 40 -4.08 5.41 -7.27
CA PHE A 40 -3.64 6.43 -6.32
C PHE A 40 -4.58 7.63 -6.27
N SER A 41 -4.56 8.33 -5.15
CA SER A 41 -5.12 9.66 -4.95
C SER A 41 -4.12 10.50 -4.16
N VAL A 42 -3.78 11.68 -4.66
CA VAL A 42 -2.77 12.57 -4.07
C VAL A 42 -3.29 13.99 -4.02
N ASN A 43 -2.80 14.79 -3.08
CA ASN A 43 -3.08 16.22 -3.08
C ASN A 43 -2.35 16.88 -4.23
N SER A 44 -3.09 17.62 -5.07
CA SER A 44 -2.51 18.45 -6.11
C SER A 44 -1.93 19.74 -5.55
N THR A 45 -1.22 20.49 -6.39
CA THR A 45 -0.68 21.82 -6.06
C THR A 45 -1.78 22.86 -5.77
N THR A 46 -3.04 22.58 -6.13
CA THR A 46 -4.19 23.44 -5.79
C THR A 46 -4.88 23.02 -4.49
N GLY A 47 -4.31 22.07 -3.74
CA GLY A 47 -4.84 21.56 -2.47
C GLY A 47 -6.05 20.63 -2.61
N LYS A 48 -6.55 20.40 -3.82
CA LYS A 48 -7.63 19.43 -4.08
C LYS A 48 -7.02 18.05 -4.37
N PRO A 49 -7.59 16.96 -3.82
CA PRO A 49 -7.20 15.61 -4.22
C PRO A 49 -7.42 15.39 -5.71
N VAL A 50 -6.49 14.69 -6.35
CA VAL A 50 -6.61 14.18 -7.71
C VAL A 50 -6.40 12.67 -7.69
N ALA A 51 -7.36 11.92 -8.22
CA ALA A 51 -7.30 10.47 -8.31
C ALA A 51 -7.05 10.02 -9.75
N LEU A 52 -6.28 8.95 -9.94
CA LEU A 52 -6.07 8.39 -11.28
C LEU A 52 -7.39 7.93 -11.92
N ALA A 53 -8.33 7.45 -11.11
CA ALA A 53 -9.67 7.05 -11.54
C ALA A 53 -10.47 8.19 -12.19
N ASP A 54 -10.18 9.45 -11.85
CA ASP A 54 -10.86 10.60 -12.44
C ASP A 54 -10.63 10.71 -13.95
N PHE A 55 -9.59 10.08 -14.50
CA PHE A 55 -9.26 10.14 -15.92
C PHE A 55 -9.59 8.84 -16.69
N LEU A 56 -9.98 7.78 -15.99
CA LEU A 56 -10.19 6.45 -16.58
C LEU A 56 -11.31 6.49 -17.61
N GLY A 57 -11.02 5.98 -18.82
CA GLY A 57 -11.97 5.94 -19.93
C GLY A 57 -12.28 7.29 -20.58
N ARG A 58 -11.69 8.40 -20.09
CA ARG A 58 -11.93 9.74 -20.63
C ARG A 58 -10.84 10.20 -21.60
N LYS A 59 -9.58 9.85 -21.33
CA LYS A 59 -8.41 10.22 -22.16
C LYS A 59 -7.19 9.38 -21.79
N ASN A 60 -6.19 9.40 -22.67
CA ASN A 60 -4.86 8.87 -22.36
C ASN A 60 -4.16 9.79 -21.35
N VAL A 61 -3.41 9.20 -20.43
CA VAL A 61 -2.69 9.91 -19.36
C VAL A 61 -1.23 9.47 -19.37
N VAL A 62 -0.32 10.43 -19.32
CA VAL A 62 1.12 10.20 -19.11
C VAL A 62 1.45 10.69 -17.70
N LEU A 63 2.11 9.84 -16.90
CA LEU A 63 2.55 10.15 -15.56
C LEU A 63 4.08 10.27 -15.53
N PHE A 64 4.59 11.31 -14.88
CA PHE A 64 6.01 11.59 -14.75
C PHE A 64 6.33 11.98 -13.30
N PHE A 65 7.50 11.54 -12.82
CA PHE A 65 8.02 11.87 -11.49
C PHE A 65 9.35 12.61 -11.63
N TYR A 66 9.56 13.60 -10.79
CA TYR A 66 10.82 14.32 -10.66
C TYR A 66 11.25 14.34 -9.18
N ILE A 67 12.55 14.49 -8.93
CA ILE A 67 13.10 14.34 -7.57
C ILE A 67 12.64 15.48 -6.65
N ALA A 68 12.80 16.72 -7.11
CA ALA A 68 12.45 17.91 -6.35
C ALA A 68 12.16 19.09 -7.29
N ALA A 69 11.32 20.00 -6.82
CA ALA A 69 11.07 21.25 -7.53
C ALA A 69 12.23 22.22 -7.29
N PHE A 70 12.52 23.10 -8.27
CA PHE A 70 13.51 24.17 -8.15
C PHE A 70 14.94 23.71 -7.80
N THR A 71 15.37 22.58 -8.35
CA THR A 71 16.73 22.04 -8.14
C THR A 71 17.52 22.14 -9.45
N ASP A 72 18.72 22.72 -9.40
CA ASP A 72 19.68 22.64 -10.52
C ASP A 72 20.33 21.25 -10.54
N THR A 73 20.41 20.66 -11.73
CA THR A 73 20.99 19.34 -11.99
C THR A 73 22.49 19.39 -12.20
#